data_AF-A0A6J1W0X9-F1
#
_entry.id   AF-A0A6J1W0X9-F1
#
_cell.length_a   1.000
_cell.length_b   1.000
_cell.length_c   1.000
_cell.angle_alpha   90.00
_cell.angle_beta   90.00
_cell.angle_gamma   90.00
#
_symmetry.space_group_name_H-M   'P 1'
#
loop_
_entity.id
_entity.type
_entity.pdbx_description
1 polymer ?
#
loop_
_entity_poly.entity_id
_entity_poly.type
_entity_poly.pdbx_seq_one_letter_code
_entity_poly.pdbx_strand_id
1 'polypeptide(L)'
;RFASIPRYVETLVVADEEMMRFHGAGLKPYLLTIMAAAAKFFRHPSVRNPVSLVVTRLVVIGEAEDGLRVTSNAAETLRNFCSWQKGLNRASDKDPEHFDTAILFTRQDLCGRSSCGTLGMADVGTVCDPARSCSIVEDDGLQSAFTAAHELGHVFNMLHDDDKHCKELNRQSNTRHMMASVMSPVNPDEMWSPCSGRFITDFLDNGHGSCLLDKPHEPLKLPAVFPGNNYNVDQQCQLSFGTESRHCPNMHPPCSSLWCTGQINGQFMCQTKYFPWADGTPCGEGKSCMSGQCISHTQLKAYNIPTNGGWGPWGPWGDCSRSCGGGVQYSTRECNKPVPRNGGKYCEGKRTQFRSCNVQDCPDGNGKLRYYLSIYIYISISISANYPKNTNP
;
A
#
# COMPACT_ATOMS: atom_id res chain seq x y z
N ARG A 1 7.03 -3.60 -18.47
CA ARG A 1 8.06 -2.56 -18.28
C ARG A 1 7.62 -1.14 -18.64
N PHE A 2 6.72 -0.90 -19.60
CA PHE A 2 6.27 0.49 -19.93
C PHE A 2 4.75 0.62 -20.07
N ALA A 3 4.06 -0.37 -19.48
CA ALA A 3 2.62 -0.46 -19.48
C ALA A 3 2.17 -0.62 -18.03
N SER A 4 1.09 0.06 -17.70
CA SER A 4 0.34 -0.20 -16.49
C SER A 4 -0.37 -1.54 -16.64
N ILE A 5 0.03 -2.52 -15.83
CA ILE A 5 -0.47 -3.90 -15.84
C ILE A 5 -0.95 -4.21 -14.42
N PRO A 6 -2.16 -4.75 -14.25
CA PRO A 6 -2.68 -5.17 -12.95
C PRO A 6 -1.67 -6.04 -12.19
N ARG A 7 -1.48 -5.74 -10.91
CA ARG A 7 -0.67 -6.52 -9.98
C ARG A 7 -1.55 -7.06 -8.88
N TYR A 8 -1.42 -8.34 -8.58
CA TYR A 8 -2.12 -9.01 -7.49
C TYR A 8 -1.08 -9.39 -6.44
N VAL A 9 -1.35 -9.09 -5.18
CA VAL A 9 -0.42 -9.36 -4.09
C VAL A 9 -1.05 -10.39 -3.19
N GLU A 10 -0.69 -11.65 -3.40
CA GLU A 10 -1.14 -12.79 -2.62
C GLU A 10 -0.55 -12.72 -1.22
N THR A 11 -1.38 -12.35 -0.25
CA THR A 11 -0.91 -12.06 1.10
C THR A 11 -1.30 -13.17 2.07
N LEU A 12 -0.30 -13.72 2.76
CA LEU A 12 -0.48 -14.49 3.98
C LEU A 12 -0.62 -13.52 5.17
N VAL A 13 -1.75 -13.58 5.87
CA VAL A 13 -1.97 -12.84 7.11
C VAL A 13 -1.77 -13.78 8.29
N VAL A 14 -0.93 -13.39 9.23
CA VAL A 14 -0.58 -14.16 10.42
C VAL A 14 -0.89 -13.34 11.66
N ALA A 15 -1.54 -13.96 12.64
CA ALA A 15 -1.82 -13.35 13.93
C ALA A 15 -1.18 -14.19 15.03
N ASP A 16 -0.51 -13.55 15.98
CA ASP A 16 0.09 -14.25 17.11
C ASP A 16 -0.91 -14.53 18.24
N GLU A 17 -0.40 -15.13 19.31
CA GLU A 17 -1.19 -15.50 20.49
C GLU A 17 -1.81 -14.27 21.17
N GLU A 18 -1.08 -13.15 21.28
CA GLU A 18 -1.58 -11.93 21.92
C GLU A 18 -2.73 -11.32 21.11
N MET A 19 -2.67 -11.37 19.78
CA MET A 19 -3.80 -11.01 18.92
C MET A 19 -5.04 -11.86 19.22
N MET A 20 -4.87 -13.18 19.34
CA MET A 20 -5.97 -14.09 19.64
C MET A 20 -6.54 -13.85 21.04
N ARG A 21 -5.68 -13.61 22.03
CA ARG A 21 -6.08 -13.31 23.41
C ARG A 21 -6.89 -12.01 23.49
N PHE A 22 -6.49 -10.98 22.77
CA PHE A 22 -7.17 -9.68 22.78
C PHE A 22 -8.50 -9.69 22.03
N HIS A 23 -8.52 -10.22 20.80
CA HIS A 23 -9.70 -10.13 19.92
C HIS A 23 -10.66 -11.31 20.06
N GLY A 24 -10.20 -12.45 20.58
CA GLY A 24 -10.98 -13.68 20.69
C GLY A 24 -11.63 -14.09 19.37
N ALA A 25 -12.92 -14.44 19.42
CA ALA A 25 -13.70 -14.81 18.22
C ALA A 25 -13.80 -13.68 17.16
N GLY A 26 -13.53 -12.43 17.54
CA GLY A 26 -13.54 -11.27 16.65
C GLY A 26 -12.30 -11.10 15.78
N LEU A 27 -11.23 -11.89 16.00
CA LEU A 27 -9.92 -11.70 15.37
C LEU A 27 -9.96 -11.76 13.83
N LYS A 28 -10.57 -12.81 13.27
CA LYS A 28 -10.59 -12.99 11.81
C LYS A 28 -11.36 -11.85 11.10
N PRO A 29 -12.59 -11.49 11.50
CA PRO A 29 -13.28 -10.31 10.95
C PRO A 29 -12.49 -9.01 11.12
N TYR A 30 -11.78 -8.83 12.23
CA TYR A 30 -10.93 -7.69 12.50
C TYR A 30 -9.79 -7.57 11.49
N LEU A 31 -8.98 -8.62 11.34
CA LEU A 31 -7.86 -8.63 10.40
C LEU A 31 -8.31 -8.45 8.94
N LEU A 32 -9.42 -9.07 8.54
CA LEU A 32 -9.97 -8.84 7.20
C LEU A 32 -10.43 -7.38 7.01
N THR A 33 -10.89 -6.70 8.07
CA THR A 33 -11.22 -5.28 8.02
C THR A 33 -9.96 -4.41 7.86
N ILE A 34 -8.90 -4.70 8.62
CA ILE A 34 -7.58 -4.04 8.49
C ILE A 34 -7.05 -4.20 7.06
N MET A 35 -7.06 -5.42 6.53
CA MET A 35 -6.58 -5.72 5.18
C MET A 35 -7.46 -5.12 4.09
N ALA A 36 -8.77 -5.00 4.30
CA ALA A 36 -9.66 -4.28 3.38
C ALA A 36 -9.31 -2.79 3.28
N ALA A 37 -8.97 -2.15 4.41
CA ALA A 37 -8.53 -0.77 4.44
C ALA A 37 -7.15 -0.60 3.77
N ALA A 38 -6.17 -1.46 4.09
CA ALA A 38 -4.88 -1.46 3.41
C ALA A 38 -5.02 -1.65 1.88
N ALA A 39 -5.88 -2.57 1.44
CA ALA A 39 -6.20 -2.76 0.03
C ALA A 39 -6.88 -1.53 -0.60
N LYS A 40 -7.69 -0.77 0.15
CA LYS A 40 -8.24 0.52 -0.31
C LYS A 40 -7.12 1.55 -0.51
N PHE A 41 -6.12 1.60 0.36
CA PHE A 41 -4.98 2.51 0.25
C PHE A 41 -4.13 2.22 -1.00
N PHE A 42 -3.80 0.95 -1.27
CA PHE A 42 -3.09 0.56 -2.50
C PHE A 42 -3.89 0.73 -3.79
N ARG A 43 -5.22 0.88 -3.71
CA ARG A 43 -6.07 1.25 -4.86
C ARG A 43 -6.16 2.76 -5.07
N HIS A 44 -5.62 3.58 -4.16
CA HIS A 44 -5.68 5.03 -4.29
C HIS A 44 -4.86 5.51 -5.50
N PRO A 45 -5.39 6.40 -6.36
CA PRO A 45 -4.73 6.80 -7.61
C PRO A 45 -3.34 7.42 -7.42
N SER A 46 -3.04 7.97 -6.25
CA SER A 46 -1.72 8.55 -5.95
C SER A 46 -0.57 7.52 -5.91
N VAL A 47 -0.85 6.21 -5.78
CA VAL A 47 0.17 5.15 -5.90
C VAL A 47 0.64 4.97 -7.36
N ARG A 48 -0.14 5.48 -8.32
CA ARG A 48 0.12 5.48 -9.77
C ARG A 48 0.28 4.12 -10.44
N ASN A 49 -0.20 3.05 -9.80
CA ASN A 49 -0.12 1.68 -10.30
C ASN A 49 -1.38 0.88 -9.90
N PRO A 50 -1.85 -0.06 -10.75
CA PRO A 50 -2.99 -0.92 -10.46
C PRO A 50 -2.59 -2.09 -9.53
N VAL A 51 -2.37 -1.81 -8.25
CA VAL A 51 -2.00 -2.83 -7.25
C VAL A 51 -3.25 -3.29 -6.49
N SER A 52 -3.48 -4.60 -6.46
CA SER A 52 -4.59 -5.25 -5.77
C SER A 52 -4.06 -6.14 -4.66
N LEU A 53 -4.12 -5.65 -3.43
CA LEU A 53 -3.82 -6.45 -2.25
C LEU A 53 -4.96 -7.45 -1.99
N VAL A 54 -4.63 -8.73 -1.90
CA VAL A 54 -5.59 -9.82 -1.65
C VAL A 54 -5.09 -10.70 -0.52
N VAL A 55 -6.00 -11.23 0.27
CA VAL A 55 -5.65 -12.19 1.33
C VAL A 55 -5.97 -13.58 0.81
N THR A 56 -4.97 -14.41 0.57
CA THR A 56 -5.17 -15.80 0.15
C THR A 56 -5.30 -16.72 1.35
N ARG A 57 -4.52 -16.46 2.41
CA ARG A 57 -4.49 -17.28 3.62
C ARG A 57 -4.48 -16.42 4.87
N LEU A 58 -5.14 -16.90 5.92
CA LEU A 58 -5.10 -16.31 7.25
C LEU A 58 -4.83 -17.43 8.26
N VAL A 59 -3.74 -17.28 9.01
CA VAL A 59 -3.28 -18.23 10.04
C VAL A 59 -3.28 -17.51 11.38
N VAL A 60 -3.81 -18.17 12.40
CA VAL A 60 -3.70 -17.73 13.80
C VAL A 60 -2.79 -18.73 14.48
N ILE A 61 -1.70 -18.22 15.05
CA ILE A 61 -0.70 -19.01 15.77
C ILE A 61 -1.19 -19.16 17.22
N GLY A 62 -1.20 -20.40 17.71
CA GLY A 62 -1.59 -20.73 19.08
C GLY A 62 -0.42 -20.61 20.07
N GLU A 63 -0.50 -21.36 21.19
CA GLU A 63 0.62 -21.47 22.15
C GLU A 63 1.89 -22.08 21.49
N ALA A 64 3.03 -21.87 22.15
CA ALA A 64 4.44 -22.02 21.73
C ALA A 64 4.90 -23.24 20.88
N GLU A 65 4.05 -24.20 20.54
CA GLU A 65 4.39 -25.37 19.70
C GLU A 65 4.47 -25.05 18.20
N ASP A 66 3.96 -23.90 17.76
CA ASP A 66 3.97 -23.48 16.33
C ASP A 66 5.32 -22.87 15.87
N GLY A 67 6.29 -22.70 16.78
CA GLY A 67 7.69 -22.39 16.46
C GLY A 67 8.04 -20.94 16.07
N LEU A 68 7.07 -20.02 16.03
CA LEU A 68 7.35 -18.58 15.82
C LEU A 68 7.62 -17.87 17.16
N ARG A 69 8.80 -17.23 17.28
CA ARG A 69 9.16 -16.44 18.45
C ARG A 69 9.01 -14.94 18.18
N VAL A 70 8.02 -14.32 18.82
CA VAL A 70 7.82 -12.87 18.86
C VAL A 70 8.52 -12.30 20.10
N THR A 71 9.31 -11.24 19.91
CA THR A 71 10.00 -10.52 20.99
C THR A 71 9.69 -9.03 20.90
N SER A 72 10.01 -8.28 21.96
CA SER A 72 9.89 -6.81 21.93
C SER A 72 10.90 -6.15 20.99
N ASN A 73 11.87 -6.89 20.43
CA ASN A 73 12.80 -6.34 19.45
C ASN A 73 12.23 -6.55 18.05
N ALA A 74 11.73 -5.49 17.42
CA ALA A 74 11.13 -5.55 16.09
C ALA A 74 12.04 -6.21 15.04
N ALA A 75 13.35 -5.93 15.06
CA ALA A 75 14.28 -6.50 14.09
C ALA A 75 14.52 -8.01 14.30
N GLU A 76 14.48 -8.47 15.55
CA GLU A 76 14.55 -9.90 15.86
C GLU A 76 13.25 -10.61 15.46
N THR A 77 12.10 -10.02 15.80
CA THR A 77 10.77 -10.54 15.43
C THR A 77 10.62 -10.65 13.91
N LEU A 78 11.02 -9.63 13.14
CA LEU A 78 10.99 -9.67 11.68
C LEU A 78 11.83 -10.84 11.16
N ARG A 79 13.08 -10.99 11.63
CA ARG A 79 13.96 -12.10 11.19
C ARG A 79 13.35 -13.47 11.51
N ASN A 80 12.82 -13.64 12.72
CA ASN A 80 12.18 -14.90 13.13
C ASN A 80 10.96 -15.19 12.23
N PHE A 81 10.12 -14.18 11.98
CA PHE A 81 8.93 -14.30 11.15
C PHE A 81 9.25 -14.62 9.69
N CYS A 82 10.19 -13.92 9.08
CA CYS A 82 10.62 -14.18 7.70
C CYS A 82 11.19 -15.59 7.52
N SER A 83 11.93 -16.08 8.52
CA SER A 83 12.43 -17.46 8.54
C SER A 83 11.30 -18.49 8.69
N TRP A 84 10.33 -18.21 9.55
CA TRP A 84 9.20 -19.10 9.83
C TRP A 84 8.21 -19.18 8.67
N GLN A 85 7.80 -18.04 8.09
CA GLN A 85 6.80 -17.99 7.01
C GLN A 85 7.23 -18.80 5.79
N LYS A 86 8.55 -18.87 5.54
CA LYS A 86 9.12 -19.64 4.44
C LYS A 86 8.73 -21.12 4.50
N GLY A 87 8.56 -21.67 5.71
CA GLY A 87 8.11 -23.06 5.91
C GLY A 87 6.65 -23.31 5.51
N LEU A 88 5.83 -22.25 5.44
CA LEU A 88 4.43 -22.30 5.01
C LEU A 88 4.25 -22.02 3.52
N ASN A 89 5.26 -21.48 2.85
CA ASN A 89 5.17 -21.07 1.46
C ASN A 89 5.44 -22.24 0.51
N ARG A 90 4.76 -22.24 -0.65
CA ARG A 90 4.98 -23.20 -1.73
C ARG A 90 6.03 -22.66 -2.70
N ALA A 91 6.77 -23.55 -3.34
CA ALA A 91 7.87 -23.14 -4.23
C ALA A 91 7.38 -22.56 -5.57
N SER A 92 6.18 -22.94 -6.01
CA SER A 92 5.60 -22.53 -7.28
C SER A 92 4.45 -21.55 -7.03
N ASP A 93 4.53 -20.39 -7.68
CA ASP A 93 3.50 -19.35 -7.71
C ASP A 93 2.13 -19.85 -8.20
N LYS A 94 2.13 -20.92 -9.00
CA LYS A 94 0.88 -21.56 -9.48
C LYS A 94 0.13 -22.35 -8.40
N ASP A 95 0.77 -22.60 -7.26
CA ASP A 95 0.16 -23.36 -6.17
C ASP A 95 -0.79 -22.44 -5.38
N PRO A 96 -2.07 -22.81 -5.17
CA PRO A 96 -3.01 -21.97 -4.44
C PRO A 96 -2.61 -21.65 -2.99
N GLU A 97 -1.68 -22.41 -2.40
CA GLU A 97 -1.14 -22.14 -1.06
C GLU A 97 0.13 -21.26 -1.07
N HIS A 98 0.65 -20.92 -2.26
CA HIS A 98 1.69 -19.91 -2.42
C HIS A 98 1.18 -18.53 -1.96
N PHE A 99 2.11 -17.68 -1.59
CA PHE A 99 1.86 -16.27 -1.33
C PHE A 99 3.10 -15.45 -1.65
N ASP A 100 2.88 -14.26 -2.20
CA ASP A 100 3.93 -13.30 -2.55
C ASP A 100 4.56 -12.70 -1.30
N THR A 101 3.75 -12.41 -0.29
CA THR A 101 4.18 -11.69 0.91
C THR A 101 3.41 -12.13 2.16
N ALA A 102 4.04 -11.98 3.32
CA ALA A 102 3.44 -12.32 4.60
C ALA A 102 3.45 -11.14 5.58
N ILE A 103 2.37 -10.99 6.36
CA ILE A 103 2.26 -9.95 7.39
C ILE A 103 1.94 -10.61 8.73
N LEU A 104 2.78 -10.37 9.73
CA LEU A 104 2.50 -10.72 11.12
C LEU A 104 1.85 -9.55 11.84
N PHE A 105 0.70 -9.79 12.45
CA PHE A 105 0.09 -8.90 13.42
C PHE A 105 0.38 -9.41 14.83
N THR A 106 0.83 -8.52 15.70
CA THR A 106 1.09 -8.80 17.12
C THR A 106 0.56 -7.68 18.00
N ARG A 107 0.08 -8.00 19.20
CA ARG A 107 -0.24 -7.01 20.26
C ARG A 107 0.92 -6.80 21.23
N GLN A 108 2.05 -7.46 21.01
CA GLN A 108 3.27 -7.24 21.77
C GLN A 108 3.90 -5.90 21.37
N ASP A 109 4.25 -5.07 22.37
CA ASP A 109 4.93 -3.79 22.18
C ASP A 109 6.30 -4.00 21.51
N LEU A 110 6.43 -3.47 20.29
CA LEU A 110 7.61 -3.59 19.44
C LEU A 110 8.49 -2.35 19.61
N CYS A 111 9.69 -2.56 20.14
CA CYS A 111 10.73 -1.56 20.22
C CYS A 111 11.79 -1.77 19.13
N GLY A 112 12.17 -0.68 18.48
CA GLY A 112 13.38 -0.60 17.68
C GLY A 112 14.64 -0.50 18.56
N ARG A 113 15.81 -0.43 17.93
CA ARG A 113 17.11 -0.34 18.62
C ARG A 113 17.29 0.91 19.50
N SER A 114 16.50 1.96 19.26
CA SER A 114 16.64 3.29 19.88
C SER A 114 15.32 3.94 20.33
N SER A 115 14.16 3.35 20.05
CA SER A 115 12.86 3.89 20.46
C SER A 115 11.77 2.80 20.47
N CYS A 116 10.83 2.91 21.40
CA CYS A 116 9.61 2.08 21.47
C CYS A 116 8.42 2.81 20.82
N GLY A 117 8.64 3.38 19.63
CA GLY A 117 7.59 3.98 18.80
C GLY A 117 7.42 3.25 17.48
N THR A 118 7.93 2.03 17.37
CA THR A 118 8.00 1.25 16.15
C THR A 118 6.74 0.41 16.04
N LEU A 119 5.76 0.89 15.26
CA LEU A 119 4.51 0.14 15.04
C LEU A 119 4.66 -0.98 14.00
N GLY A 120 5.79 -1.06 13.29
CA GLY A 120 6.00 -2.08 12.26
C GLY A 120 7.44 -2.11 11.75
N MET A 121 7.75 -3.15 10.98
CA MET A 121 9.03 -3.25 10.29
C MET A 121 8.92 -4.16 9.06
N ALA A 122 9.61 -3.80 7.99
CA ALA A 122 9.78 -4.60 6.78
C ALA A 122 11.15 -4.35 6.13
N ASP A 123 11.60 -5.33 5.35
CA ASP A 123 12.73 -5.13 4.43
C ASP A 123 12.28 -4.34 3.18
N VAL A 124 13.19 -3.56 2.62
CA VAL A 124 12.89 -2.73 1.43
C VAL A 124 13.08 -3.54 0.15
N GLY A 125 12.07 -3.55 -0.72
CA GLY A 125 12.14 -4.05 -2.09
C GLY A 125 12.22 -5.57 -2.22
N THR A 126 11.47 -6.29 -1.41
CA THR A 126 11.53 -7.75 -1.29
C THR A 126 10.30 -8.49 -1.80
N VAL A 127 9.33 -7.80 -2.43
CA VAL A 127 8.00 -8.38 -2.73
C VAL A 127 7.99 -9.75 -3.44
N CYS A 128 8.94 -10.01 -4.34
CA CYS A 128 9.09 -11.30 -5.03
C CYS A 128 10.32 -12.11 -4.58
N ASP A 129 10.83 -11.84 -3.37
CA ASP A 129 11.83 -12.67 -2.70
C ASP A 129 11.12 -13.50 -1.61
N PRO A 130 10.78 -14.77 -1.85
CA PRO A 130 10.01 -15.58 -0.89
C PRO A 130 10.69 -15.77 0.46
N ALA A 131 12.00 -15.50 0.58
CA ALA A 131 12.72 -15.60 1.84
C ALA A 131 12.67 -14.29 2.66
N ARG A 132 12.35 -13.15 2.04
CA ARG A 132 12.41 -11.81 2.65
C ARG A 132 11.16 -10.96 2.44
N SER A 133 10.15 -11.46 1.72
CA SER A 133 8.87 -10.79 1.51
C SER A 133 7.97 -10.98 2.73
N CYS A 134 8.23 -10.19 3.76
CA CYS A 134 7.61 -10.30 5.06
C CYS A 134 7.61 -8.93 5.75
N SER A 135 6.58 -8.67 6.55
CA SER A 135 6.49 -7.51 7.42
C SER A 135 5.85 -7.89 8.76
N ILE A 136 6.10 -7.05 9.76
CA ILE A 136 5.47 -7.16 11.09
C ILE A 136 4.76 -5.86 11.41
N VAL A 137 3.63 -5.97 12.09
CA VAL A 137 2.75 -4.87 12.48
C VAL A 137 2.34 -5.07 13.94
N GLU A 138 2.66 -4.10 14.78
CA GLU A 138 2.05 -3.94 16.09
C GLU A 138 0.61 -3.44 15.91
N ASP A 139 -0.33 -4.25 16.36
CA ASP A 139 -1.74 -3.94 16.34
C ASP A 139 -2.10 -3.00 17.48
N ASP A 140 -2.66 -1.88 17.10
CA ASP A 140 -2.90 -0.76 17.98
C ASP A 140 -4.28 -0.14 17.74
N GLY A 141 -5.13 -0.82 16.95
CA GLY A 141 -6.50 -0.46 16.59
C GLY A 141 -6.75 -0.49 15.08
N LEU A 142 -7.89 0.03 14.62
CA LEU A 142 -8.20 0.05 13.18
C LEU A 142 -7.17 0.80 12.33
N GLN A 143 -6.43 1.73 12.94
CA GLN A 143 -5.35 2.46 12.28
C GLN A 143 -4.14 1.60 11.93
N SER A 144 -4.00 0.37 12.46
CA SER A 144 -2.94 -0.56 12.05
C SER A 144 -3.05 -0.94 10.57
N ALA A 145 -4.16 -0.63 9.89
CA ALA A 145 -4.25 -0.65 8.44
C ALA A 145 -3.30 0.32 7.74
N PHE A 146 -3.05 1.50 8.32
CA PHE A 146 -2.05 2.45 7.80
C PHE A 146 -0.65 1.89 8.01
N THR A 147 -0.37 1.31 9.19
CA THR A 147 0.90 0.63 9.46
C THR A 147 1.15 -0.52 8.49
N ALA A 148 0.18 -1.42 8.30
CA ALA A 148 0.31 -2.52 7.34
C ALA A 148 0.57 -2.01 5.91
N ALA A 149 -0.10 -0.94 5.48
CA ALA A 149 0.14 -0.34 4.18
C ALA A 149 1.52 0.33 4.07
N HIS A 150 1.98 1.00 5.12
CA HIS A 150 3.32 1.59 5.21
C HIS A 150 4.40 0.51 5.05
N GLU A 151 4.31 -0.58 5.82
CA GLU A 151 5.29 -1.67 5.75
C GLU A 151 5.27 -2.38 4.39
N LEU A 152 4.08 -2.60 3.81
CA LEU A 152 3.98 -3.10 2.44
C LEU A 152 4.58 -2.11 1.42
N GLY A 153 4.52 -0.81 1.68
CA GLY A 153 5.20 0.21 0.89
C GLY A 153 6.71 -0.04 0.83
N HIS A 154 7.34 -0.34 1.97
CA HIS A 154 8.73 -0.76 2.01
C HIS A 154 8.98 -2.04 1.22
N VAL A 155 8.14 -3.07 1.36
CA VAL A 155 8.23 -4.30 0.54
C VAL A 155 8.19 -3.98 -0.97
N PHE A 156 7.44 -2.94 -1.37
CA PHE A 156 7.40 -2.36 -2.73
C PHE A 156 8.54 -1.39 -3.07
N ASN A 157 9.63 -1.42 -2.30
CA ASN A 157 10.83 -0.60 -2.48
C ASN A 157 10.61 0.91 -2.22
N MET A 158 9.52 1.31 -1.55
CA MET A 158 9.33 2.71 -1.15
C MET A 158 10.24 3.06 0.01
N LEU A 159 10.73 4.30 0.02
CA LEU A 159 11.51 4.89 1.12
C LEU A 159 10.61 5.84 1.91
N HIS A 160 11.07 6.25 3.09
CA HIS A 160 10.40 7.33 3.81
C HIS A 160 10.45 8.64 3.03
N ASP A 161 9.41 9.45 3.20
CA ASP A 161 9.25 10.71 2.46
C ASP A 161 10.27 11.80 2.81
N ASP A 162 10.94 11.69 3.96
CA ASP A 162 12.03 12.56 4.41
C ASP A 162 13.43 12.07 3.97
N ASP A 163 13.51 10.90 3.31
CA ASP A 163 14.76 10.38 2.73
C ASP A 163 15.33 11.35 1.69
N LYS A 164 16.66 11.40 1.59
CA LYS A 164 17.36 12.27 0.64
C LYS A 164 16.89 12.08 -0.80
N HIS A 165 16.56 10.87 -1.21
CA HIS A 165 16.06 10.57 -2.56
C HIS A 165 14.63 11.07 -2.80
N CYS A 166 13.85 11.26 -1.73
CA CYS A 166 12.49 11.78 -1.80
C CYS A 166 12.40 13.30 -1.75
N LYS A 167 13.39 14.00 -1.18
CA LYS A 167 13.35 15.47 -1.01
C LYS A 167 13.02 16.25 -2.29
N GLU A 168 13.63 15.89 -3.41
CA GLU A 168 13.38 16.59 -4.67
C GLU A 168 12.06 16.15 -5.33
N LEU A 169 11.71 14.86 -5.24
CA LEU A 169 10.46 14.32 -5.78
C LEU A 169 9.23 14.86 -5.03
N ASN A 170 9.37 15.10 -3.73
CA ASN A 170 8.33 15.62 -2.85
C ASN A 170 8.39 17.14 -2.70
N ARG A 171 9.27 17.87 -3.41
CA ARG A 171 9.48 19.32 -3.24
C ARG A 171 8.20 20.15 -3.34
N GLN A 172 7.24 19.67 -4.12
CA GLN A 172 5.94 20.32 -4.32
C GLN A 172 4.83 19.77 -3.41
N SER A 173 5.10 18.74 -2.62
CA SER A 173 4.14 18.19 -1.67
C SER A 173 4.38 18.78 -0.28
N ASN A 174 3.31 19.35 0.27
CA ASN A 174 3.27 19.87 1.64
C ASN A 174 2.30 19.05 2.51
N THR A 175 1.83 17.89 2.03
CA THR A 175 0.80 17.08 2.72
C THR A 175 1.41 15.84 3.39
N ARG A 176 0.69 15.25 4.34
CA ARG A 176 1.11 14.05 5.06
C ARG A 176 0.71 12.82 4.27
N HIS A 177 1.65 11.90 4.07
CA HIS A 177 1.46 10.71 3.25
C HIS A 177 1.76 9.43 4.03
N MET A 178 1.42 8.29 3.43
CA MET A 178 1.58 6.95 4.00
C MET A 178 3.02 6.68 4.44
N MET A 179 4.02 7.08 3.64
CA MET A 179 5.44 6.79 3.89
C MET A 179 6.15 7.87 4.73
N ALA A 180 5.41 8.67 5.49
CA ALA A 180 6.02 9.55 6.48
C ALA A 180 6.77 8.71 7.55
N SER A 181 7.99 9.11 7.91
CA SER A 181 8.83 8.42 8.91
C SER A 181 8.25 8.43 10.32
N VAL A 182 7.30 9.34 10.58
CA VAL A 182 6.49 9.39 11.79
C VAL A 182 5.04 9.20 11.40
N MET A 183 4.41 8.18 11.98
CA MET A 183 3.03 7.86 11.75
C MET A 183 2.13 9.07 12.06
N SER A 184 1.35 9.49 11.08
CA SER A 184 0.49 10.68 11.20
C SER A 184 -0.75 10.54 10.31
N PRO A 185 -1.82 11.31 10.56
CA PRO A 185 -3.01 11.28 9.72
C PRO A 185 -2.65 11.57 8.25
N VAL A 186 -2.93 10.59 7.39
CA VAL A 186 -2.66 10.64 5.96
C VAL A 186 -3.72 11.45 5.24
N ASN A 187 -3.31 12.29 4.29
CA ASN A 187 -4.25 13.05 3.46
C ASN A 187 -5.06 12.09 2.57
N PRO A 188 -6.40 12.02 2.73
CA PRO A 188 -7.24 11.10 1.97
C PRO A 188 -7.31 11.41 0.46
N ASP A 189 -6.99 12.64 0.05
CA ASP A 189 -6.96 13.03 -1.37
C ASP A 189 -5.61 12.69 -2.05
N GLU A 190 -4.55 12.49 -1.25
CA GLU A 190 -3.20 12.18 -1.71
C GLU A 190 -2.48 11.28 -0.71
N MET A 191 -2.94 10.02 -0.64
CA MET A 191 -2.45 9.07 0.38
C MET A 191 -0.98 8.72 0.23
N TRP A 192 -0.49 8.62 -1.00
CA TRP A 192 0.89 8.28 -1.35
C TRP A 192 1.57 9.49 -1.97
N SER A 193 2.80 9.76 -1.56
CA SER A 193 3.58 10.87 -2.08
C SER A 193 3.99 10.68 -3.55
N PRO A 194 4.38 11.75 -4.25
CA PRO A 194 5.04 11.65 -5.54
C PRO A 194 6.28 10.72 -5.51
N CYS A 195 7.08 10.76 -4.44
CA CYS A 195 8.22 9.85 -4.26
C CYS A 195 7.77 8.39 -4.20
N SER A 196 6.81 8.07 -3.33
CA SER A 196 6.27 6.72 -3.14
C SER A 196 5.77 6.13 -4.46
N GLY A 197 4.93 6.89 -5.19
CA GLY A 197 4.40 6.49 -6.48
C GLY A 197 5.49 6.30 -7.55
N ARG A 198 6.59 7.06 -7.48
CA ARG A 198 7.74 6.92 -8.37
C ARG A 198 8.52 5.64 -8.09
N PHE A 199 8.86 5.38 -6.83
CA PHE A 199 9.65 4.21 -6.43
C PHE A 199 8.97 2.89 -6.81
N ILE A 200 7.68 2.73 -6.49
CA ILE A 200 6.94 1.52 -6.88
C ILE A 200 6.81 1.40 -8.40
N THR A 201 6.62 2.51 -9.13
CA THR A 201 6.56 2.49 -10.60
C THR A 201 7.87 1.97 -11.17
N ASP A 202 9.01 2.55 -10.77
CA ASP A 202 10.33 2.16 -11.27
C ASP A 202 10.65 0.71 -10.88
N PHE A 203 10.29 0.28 -9.66
CA PHE A 203 10.48 -1.08 -9.18
C PHE A 203 9.71 -2.11 -10.03
N LEU A 204 8.43 -1.87 -10.28
CA LEU A 204 7.58 -2.74 -11.11
C LEU A 204 8.00 -2.73 -12.58
N ASP A 205 8.38 -1.55 -13.12
CA ASP A 205 8.82 -1.42 -14.51
C ASP A 205 10.15 -2.14 -14.72
N ASN A 206 11.05 -2.14 -13.74
CA ASN A 206 12.30 -2.90 -13.78
C ASN A 206 12.12 -4.42 -13.63
N GLY A 207 10.88 -4.91 -13.43
CA GLY A 207 10.57 -6.33 -13.42
C GLY A 207 10.67 -6.99 -12.04
N HIS A 208 10.85 -6.22 -10.97
CA HIS A 208 10.96 -6.76 -9.61
C HIS A 208 9.62 -7.23 -9.01
N GLY A 209 8.50 -6.99 -9.69
CA GLY A 209 7.17 -7.49 -9.33
C GLY A 209 6.66 -8.59 -10.26
N SER A 210 7.52 -9.50 -10.72
CA SER A 210 7.14 -10.52 -11.71
C SER A 210 6.19 -11.58 -11.16
N CYS A 211 6.29 -11.92 -9.87
CA CYS A 211 5.38 -12.84 -9.17
C CYS A 211 3.94 -12.29 -9.15
N LEU A 212 3.78 -10.97 -9.01
CA LEU A 212 2.47 -10.31 -8.87
C LEU A 212 1.57 -10.29 -10.12
N LEU A 213 1.86 -11.07 -11.16
CA LEU A 213 1.21 -10.97 -12.48
C LEU A 213 0.03 -11.91 -12.66
N ASP A 214 0.06 -13.07 -12.00
CA ASP A 214 -1.05 -14.01 -12.04
C ASP A 214 -2.17 -13.57 -11.10
N LYS A 215 -3.34 -14.18 -11.29
CA LYS A 215 -4.51 -13.86 -10.50
C LYS A 215 -4.67 -14.94 -9.43
N PRO A 216 -4.95 -14.56 -8.18
CA PRO A 216 -5.20 -15.51 -7.12
C PRO A 216 -6.39 -16.39 -7.48
N HIS A 217 -6.31 -17.68 -7.14
CA HIS A 217 -7.37 -18.66 -7.45
C HIS A 217 -8.67 -18.32 -6.69
N GLU A 218 -8.61 -18.35 -5.35
CA GLU A 218 -9.76 -18.09 -4.46
C GLU A 218 -9.33 -17.28 -3.23
N PRO A 219 -9.18 -15.95 -3.34
CA PRO A 219 -8.83 -15.12 -2.20
C PRO A 219 -9.99 -15.02 -1.20
N LEU A 220 -9.65 -14.86 0.08
CA LEU A 220 -10.61 -14.54 1.13
C LEU A 220 -11.35 -13.23 0.81
N LYS A 221 -12.66 -13.24 1.01
CA LYS A 221 -13.52 -12.08 0.75
C LYS A 221 -13.27 -10.98 1.78
N LEU A 222 -12.67 -9.89 1.34
CA LEU A 222 -12.53 -8.68 2.14
C LEU A 222 -13.89 -7.96 2.29
N PRO A 223 -14.21 -7.42 3.48
CA PRO A 223 -15.45 -6.67 3.69
C PRO A 223 -15.50 -5.43 2.79
N ALA A 224 -16.63 -5.25 2.09
CA ALA A 224 -16.90 -4.08 1.27
C ALA A 224 -17.53 -2.92 2.07
N VAL A 225 -18.08 -3.22 3.25
CA VAL A 225 -18.66 -2.23 4.15
C VAL A 225 -17.57 -1.41 4.81
N PHE A 226 -17.85 -0.13 5.10
CA PHE A 226 -16.89 0.71 5.80
C PHE A 226 -16.68 0.21 7.24
N PRO A 227 -15.45 0.29 7.79
CA PRO A 227 -15.15 -0.28 9.11
C PRO A 227 -16.02 0.29 10.24
N GLY A 228 -16.37 1.57 10.20
CA GLY A 228 -17.21 2.24 11.20
C GLY A 228 -18.66 1.73 11.26
N ASN A 229 -19.10 0.92 10.29
CA ASN A 229 -20.40 0.22 10.36
C ASN A 229 -20.31 -1.04 11.23
N ASN A 230 -19.14 -1.66 11.31
CA ASN A 230 -18.90 -2.89 12.10
C ASN A 230 -18.31 -2.58 13.47
N TYR A 231 -17.62 -1.45 13.60
CA TYR A 231 -16.94 -1.00 14.80
C TYR A 231 -17.44 0.40 15.14
N ASN A 232 -18.35 0.52 16.11
CA ASN A 232 -18.81 1.82 16.58
C ASN A 232 -17.68 2.61 17.28
N VAL A 233 -17.93 3.88 17.59
CA VAL A 233 -16.89 4.77 18.13
C VAL A 233 -16.29 4.29 19.47
N ASP A 234 -17.09 3.66 20.32
CA ASP A 234 -16.59 3.08 21.58
C ASP A 234 -15.74 1.84 21.32
N GLN A 235 -16.16 0.97 20.41
CA GLN A 235 -15.37 -0.20 20.00
C GLN A 235 -14.04 0.21 19.39
N GLN A 236 -13.99 1.30 18.62
CA GLN A 236 -12.74 1.86 18.12
C GLN A 236 -11.81 2.28 19.26
N CYS A 237 -12.34 2.94 20.30
CA CYS A 237 -11.56 3.25 21.50
C CYS A 237 -11.08 2.01 22.23
N GLN A 238 -11.91 0.98 22.34
CA GLN A 238 -11.56 -0.28 22.98
C GLN A 238 -10.41 -0.98 22.25
N LEU A 239 -10.47 -1.01 20.92
CA LEU A 239 -9.43 -1.58 20.08
C LEU A 239 -8.10 -0.83 20.23
N SER A 240 -8.15 0.50 20.40
CA SER A 240 -6.93 1.32 20.46
C SER A 240 -6.30 1.47 21.83
N PHE A 241 -7.09 1.50 22.90
CA PHE A 241 -6.65 1.84 24.26
C PHE A 241 -7.08 0.83 25.33
N GLY A 242 -7.68 -0.29 24.94
CA GLY A 242 -8.09 -1.38 25.84
C GLY A 242 -9.58 -1.39 26.16
N THR A 243 -10.10 -2.52 26.66
CA THR A 243 -11.53 -2.83 26.79
C THR A 243 -12.35 -1.86 27.64
N GLU A 244 -11.71 -1.17 28.58
CA GLU A 244 -12.35 -0.18 29.45
C GLU A 244 -12.44 1.21 28.82
N SER A 245 -11.73 1.45 27.73
CA SER A 245 -11.75 2.74 27.04
C SER A 245 -13.09 2.98 26.35
N ARG A 246 -13.53 4.24 26.34
CA ARG A 246 -14.78 4.73 25.74
C ARG A 246 -14.51 6.02 25.00
N HIS A 247 -15.40 6.38 24.09
CA HIS A 247 -15.30 7.64 23.37
C HIS A 247 -15.49 8.86 24.30
N CYS A 248 -14.62 9.86 24.15
CA CYS A 248 -14.74 11.12 24.87
C CYS A 248 -15.76 12.06 24.20
N PRO A 249 -16.83 12.47 24.87
CA PRO A 249 -17.81 13.38 24.30
C PRO A 249 -17.23 14.80 24.10
N ASN A 250 -17.86 15.58 23.21
CA ASN A 250 -17.59 17.01 22.97
C ASN A 250 -16.23 17.36 22.34
N MET A 251 -15.53 16.38 21.75
CA MET A 251 -14.34 16.63 20.95
C MET A 251 -14.73 17.03 19.52
N HIS A 252 -14.38 18.26 19.13
CA HIS A 252 -14.72 18.83 17.83
C HIS A 252 -13.48 19.14 16.98
N PRO A 253 -13.58 19.05 15.64
CA PRO A 253 -14.72 18.54 14.87
C PRO A 253 -14.82 17.00 14.92
N PRO A 254 -16.04 16.40 14.87
CA PRO A 254 -16.19 14.95 14.83
C PRO A 254 -15.48 14.34 13.61
N CYS A 255 -15.16 13.05 13.66
CA CYS A 255 -14.42 12.28 12.65
C CYS A 255 -12.93 12.61 12.50
N SER A 256 -12.48 13.81 12.86
CA SER A 256 -11.10 14.26 12.61
C SER A 256 -10.04 13.55 13.44
N SER A 257 -10.35 13.26 14.70
CA SER A 257 -9.47 12.55 15.62
C SER A 257 -10.28 11.73 16.61
N LEU A 258 -9.90 10.48 16.84
CA LEU A 258 -10.51 9.61 17.83
C LEU A 258 -9.94 9.92 19.20
N TRP A 259 -10.79 10.44 20.09
CA TRP A 259 -10.45 10.74 21.48
C TRP A 259 -11.15 9.75 22.39
N CYS A 260 -10.36 9.13 23.26
CA CYS A 260 -10.81 8.02 24.08
C CYS A 260 -10.43 8.24 25.53
N THR A 261 -11.21 7.67 26.44
CA THR A 261 -10.92 7.72 27.86
C THR A 261 -9.66 6.91 28.18
N GLY A 262 -8.91 7.40 29.16
CA GLY A 262 -7.73 6.76 29.72
C GLY A 262 -7.54 7.18 31.17
N GLN A 263 -6.59 6.54 31.83
CA GLN A 263 -6.18 6.90 33.19
C GLN A 263 -4.68 7.20 33.20
N ILE A 264 -4.30 8.38 33.69
CA ILE A 264 -2.92 8.69 34.04
C ILE A 264 -2.94 9.11 35.52
N ASN A 265 -2.14 8.42 36.34
CA ASN A 265 -2.06 8.64 37.79
C ASN A 265 -3.43 8.56 38.51
N GLY A 266 -4.34 7.70 38.04
CA GLY A 266 -5.67 7.51 38.63
C GLY A 266 -6.70 8.60 38.27
N GLN A 267 -6.34 9.61 37.47
CA GLN A 267 -7.28 10.60 36.95
C GLN A 267 -7.75 10.23 35.54
N PHE A 268 -9.06 10.34 35.32
CA PHE A 268 -9.67 10.16 34.01
C PHE A 268 -9.29 11.31 33.07
N MET A 269 -8.78 10.97 31.89
CA MET A 269 -8.48 11.94 30.86
C MET A 269 -8.80 11.41 29.47
N CYS A 270 -8.89 12.32 28.50
CA CYS A 270 -9.02 11.98 27.11
C CYS A 270 -7.63 11.92 26.46
N GLN A 271 -7.36 10.81 25.79
CA GLN A 271 -6.13 10.54 25.04
C GLN A 271 -6.47 10.28 23.57
N THR A 272 -5.50 10.49 22.68
CA THR A 272 -5.67 10.29 21.24
C THR A 272 -4.36 9.87 20.59
N LYS A 273 -4.47 9.07 19.52
CA LYS A 273 -3.37 8.79 18.58
C LYS A 273 -3.47 9.67 17.32
N TYR A 274 -4.33 10.70 17.35
CA TYR A 274 -4.60 11.67 16.28
C TYR A 274 -5.23 11.13 14.99
N PHE A 275 -5.41 9.82 14.85
CA PHE A 275 -6.10 9.22 13.71
C PHE A 275 -7.59 9.54 13.69
N PRO A 276 -8.18 9.72 12.49
CA PRO A 276 -9.60 9.97 12.35
C PRO A 276 -10.41 8.75 12.79
N TRP A 277 -11.71 8.96 13.02
CA TRP A 277 -12.64 7.87 13.22
C TRP A 277 -12.73 7.07 11.92
N ALA A 278 -13.00 5.77 12.02
CA ALA A 278 -13.12 4.94 10.84
C ALA A 278 -14.25 5.44 9.91
N ASP A 279 -14.03 5.32 8.59
CA ASP A 279 -15.07 5.61 7.60
C ASP A 279 -16.36 4.83 7.94
N GLY A 280 -17.53 5.45 7.75
CA GLY A 280 -18.84 4.89 8.07
C GLY A 280 -19.33 5.19 9.49
N THR A 281 -18.44 5.55 10.43
CA THR A 281 -18.82 5.78 11.83
C THR A 281 -19.90 6.87 11.94
N PRO A 282 -21.03 6.64 12.63
CA PRO A 282 -22.04 7.67 12.84
C PRO A 282 -21.45 8.87 13.59
N CYS A 283 -21.66 10.07 13.05
CA CYS A 283 -21.14 11.32 13.64
C CYS A 283 -22.23 12.36 13.94
N GLY A 284 -23.49 12.00 13.67
CA GLY A 284 -24.68 12.81 13.90
C GLY A 284 -25.89 12.19 13.21
N GLU A 285 -27.06 12.76 13.43
CA GLU A 285 -28.30 12.29 12.80
C GLU A 285 -28.21 12.38 11.27
N GLY A 286 -28.39 11.25 10.58
CA GLY A 286 -28.28 11.16 9.11
C GLY A 286 -26.88 11.45 8.54
N LYS A 287 -25.83 11.35 9.37
CA LYS A 287 -24.44 11.65 8.99
C LYS A 287 -23.48 10.54 9.41
N SER A 288 -22.42 10.36 8.63
CA SER A 288 -21.34 9.40 8.90
C SER A 288 -19.98 10.01 8.55
N CYS A 289 -18.93 9.48 9.18
CA CYS A 289 -17.55 9.83 8.88
C CYS A 289 -17.13 9.29 7.51
N MET A 290 -16.44 10.11 6.74
CA MET A 290 -15.77 9.71 5.51
C MET A 290 -14.52 10.57 5.35
N SER A 291 -13.35 9.97 5.20
CA SER A 291 -12.10 10.69 5.01
C SER A 291 -11.83 11.74 6.10
N GLY A 292 -12.16 11.40 7.37
CA GLY A 292 -12.01 12.29 8.52
C GLY A 292 -13.03 13.42 8.63
N GLN A 293 -14.06 13.45 7.77
CA GLN A 293 -15.10 14.48 7.77
C GLN A 293 -16.49 13.90 8.07
N CYS A 294 -17.31 14.62 8.83
CA CYS A 294 -18.69 14.25 9.09
C CYS A 294 -19.61 14.73 7.95
N ILE A 295 -20.02 13.81 7.07
CA ILE A 295 -20.80 14.11 5.87
C ILE A 295 -22.22 13.52 5.95
N SER A 296 -23.17 14.10 5.22
CA SER A 296 -24.54 13.57 5.15
C SER A 296 -24.60 12.24 4.40
N HIS A 297 -25.57 11.38 4.73
CA HIS A 297 -25.80 10.12 4.01
C HIS A 297 -26.08 10.32 2.52
N THR A 298 -26.64 11.47 2.12
CA THR A 298 -26.80 11.83 0.70
C THR A 298 -25.45 12.03 0.01
N GLN A 299 -24.50 12.72 0.66
CA GLN A 299 -23.12 12.85 0.16
C GLN A 299 -22.39 11.50 0.17
N LEU A 300 -22.63 10.67 1.18
CA LEU A 300 -22.03 9.34 1.30
C LEU A 300 -22.39 8.43 0.11
N LYS A 301 -23.59 8.55 -0.46
CA LYS A 301 -23.99 7.77 -1.65
C LYS A 301 -23.05 7.98 -2.84
N ALA A 302 -22.46 9.18 -2.99
CA ALA A 302 -21.49 9.43 -4.05
C ALA A 302 -20.21 8.59 -3.90
N TYR A 303 -19.81 8.26 -2.66
CA TYR A 303 -18.66 7.41 -2.36
C TYR A 303 -18.89 5.92 -2.68
N ASN A 304 -20.13 5.53 -2.95
CA ASN A 304 -20.48 4.15 -3.34
C ASN A 304 -20.51 3.94 -4.86
N ILE A 305 -20.24 4.99 -5.66
CA ILE A 305 -20.25 4.90 -7.12
C ILE A 305 -18.80 4.90 -7.61
N PRO A 306 -18.27 3.74 -8.08
CA PRO A 306 -16.92 3.66 -8.59
C PRO A 306 -16.77 4.45 -9.88
N THR A 307 -15.66 5.19 -10.01
CA THR A 307 -15.28 5.85 -11.27
C THR A 307 -13.96 5.27 -11.72
N ASN A 308 -13.96 4.55 -12.86
CA ASN A 308 -12.73 4.02 -13.45
C ASN A 308 -11.88 5.15 -14.02
N GLY A 309 -10.55 5.01 -13.90
CA GLY A 309 -9.61 5.95 -14.47
C GLY A 309 -9.56 5.89 -15.99
N GLY A 310 -9.28 7.03 -16.59
CA GLY A 310 -8.94 7.13 -18.02
C GLY A 310 -7.61 7.82 -18.23
N TRP A 311 -6.93 7.42 -19.30
CA TRP A 311 -5.63 7.99 -19.66
C TRP A 311 -5.78 9.46 -20.06
N GLY A 312 -4.99 10.31 -19.43
CA GLY A 312 -4.76 11.68 -19.89
C GLY A 312 -4.02 11.73 -21.22
N PRO A 313 -3.86 12.94 -21.79
CA PRO A 313 -3.02 13.13 -22.97
C PRO A 313 -1.58 12.74 -22.66
N TRP A 314 -0.84 12.40 -23.70
CA TRP A 314 0.61 12.27 -23.62
C TRP A 314 1.24 13.61 -23.21
N GLY A 315 2.15 13.56 -22.25
CA GLY A 315 2.96 14.69 -21.86
C GLY A 315 3.94 15.10 -22.96
N PRO A 316 4.66 16.22 -22.77
CA PRO A 316 5.72 16.61 -23.68
C PRO A 316 6.77 15.52 -23.76
N TRP A 317 7.48 15.49 -24.89
CA TRP A 317 8.64 14.62 -24.99
C TRP A 317 9.79 15.18 -24.16
N GLY A 318 10.47 14.30 -23.43
CA GLY A 318 11.68 14.66 -22.71
C GLY A 318 12.86 14.89 -23.66
N ASP A 319 14.01 15.19 -23.07
CA ASP A 319 15.25 15.41 -23.81
C ASP A 319 15.68 14.16 -24.59
N CYS A 320 16.33 14.40 -25.72
CA CYS A 320 16.91 13.30 -26.48
C CYS A 320 18.10 12.71 -25.73
N SER A 321 18.15 11.38 -25.61
CA SER A 321 19.25 10.69 -24.93
C SER A 321 20.64 10.93 -25.53
N ARG A 322 20.71 11.47 -26.76
CA ARG A 322 21.95 11.76 -27.49
C ARG A 322 21.77 13.03 -28.33
N SER A 323 22.84 13.80 -28.54
CA SER A 323 22.84 15.00 -29.38
C SER A 323 23.01 14.72 -30.89
N CYS A 324 23.49 13.52 -31.27
CA CYS A 324 23.68 13.07 -32.66
C CYS A 324 23.73 11.53 -32.74
N GLY A 325 23.68 10.99 -33.95
CA GLY A 325 23.87 9.58 -34.27
C GLY A 325 22.74 8.68 -33.79
N GLY A 326 21.53 9.24 -33.65
CA GLY A 326 20.32 8.57 -33.21
C GLY A 326 20.25 8.36 -31.70
N GLY A 327 19.33 9.09 -31.05
CA GLY A 327 18.91 8.91 -29.66
C GLY A 327 17.44 8.54 -29.52
N VAL A 328 16.99 8.38 -28.29
CA VAL A 328 15.59 8.11 -27.93
C VAL A 328 15.13 9.16 -26.94
N GLN A 329 13.91 9.66 -27.14
CA GLN A 329 13.18 10.47 -26.16
C GLN A 329 11.90 9.72 -25.78
N TYR A 330 11.42 9.95 -24.57
CA TYR A 330 10.21 9.34 -24.06
C TYR A 330 9.18 10.40 -23.64
N SER A 331 7.92 10.00 -23.67
CA SER A 331 6.78 10.79 -23.20
C SER A 331 5.92 9.88 -22.35
N THR A 332 5.43 10.39 -21.22
CA THR A 332 4.57 9.67 -20.29
C THR A 332 3.17 10.26 -20.28
N ARG A 333 2.19 9.51 -19.78
CA ARG A 333 0.84 10.00 -19.52
C ARG A 333 0.35 9.53 -18.16
N GLU A 334 -0.55 10.30 -17.58
CA GLU A 334 -1.10 10.04 -16.25
C GLU A 334 -2.53 9.50 -16.34
N CYS A 335 -2.95 8.72 -15.35
CA CYS A 335 -4.32 8.22 -15.24
C CYS A 335 -5.23 9.25 -14.57
N ASN A 336 -5.60 10.30 -15.30
CA ASN A 336 -6.30 11.45 -14.75
C ASN A 336 -7.46 12.00 -15.58
N LYS A 337 -7.94 11.28 -16.60
CA LYS A 337 -9.08 11.68 -17.45
C LYS A 337 -10.13 10.56 -17.62
N PRO A 338 -10.98 10.29 -16.62
CA PRO A 338 -11.00 10.90 -15.28
C PRO A 338 -9.99 10.24 -14.33
N VAL A 339 -9.77 10.84 -13.15
CA VAL A 339 -9.01 10.21 -12.05
C VAL A 339 -9.86 9.08 -11.45
N PRO A 340 -9.30 7.88 -11.20
CA PRO A 340 -10.03 6.81 -10.52
C PRO A 340 -10.51 7.23 -9.13
N ARG A 341 -11.75 6.89 -8.77
CA ARG A 341 -12.34 7.20 -7.46
C ARG A 341 -13.22 6.06 -6.97
N ASN A 342 -13.43 6.00 -5.65
CA ASN A 342 -14.43 5.13 -5.00
C ASN A 342 -14.31 3.64 -5.39
N GLY A 343 -13.08 3.12 -5.42
CA GLY A 343 -12.82 1.72 -5.80
C GLY A 343 -12.86 1.45 -7.31
N GLY A 344 -12.93 2.48 -8.15
CA GLY A 344 -12.78 2.34 -9.60
C GLY A 344 -11.37 1.87 -9.98
N LYS A 345 -11.25 1.23 -11.15
CA LYS A 345 -10.00 0.65 -11.65
C LYS A 345 -9.02 1.74 -12.07
N TYR A 346 -7.73 1.54 -11.77
CA TYR A 346 -6.65 2.35 -12.33
C TYR A 346 -6.47 2.04 -13.84
N CYS A 347 -5.85 2.95 -14.59
CA CYS A 347 -5.70 2.80 -16.02
C CYS A 347 -4.77 1.64 -16.38
N GLU A 348 -5.14 0.87 -17.40
CA GLU A 348 -4.34 -0.25 -17.93
C GLU A 348 -3.82 0.08 -19.34
N GLY A 349 -2.65 -0.46 -19.70
CA GLY A 349 -2.00 -0.28 -21.00
C GLY A 349 -0.81 0.67 -21.00
N LYS A 350 -0.36 1.09 -22.19
CA LYS A 350 0.89 1.87 -22.37
C LYS A 350 0.86 3.16 -21.53
N ARG A 351 1.84 3.35 -20.65
CA ARG A 351 1.99 4.58 -19.83
C ARG A 351 3.15 5.46 -20.28
N THR A 352 4.09 4.85 -21.02
CA THR A 352 5.25 5.51 -21.61
C THR A 352 5.31 5.15 -23.10
N GLN A 353 5.63 6.14 -23.92
CA GLN A 353 5.91 5.97 -25.35
C GLN A 353 7.28 6.53 -25.68
N PHE A 354 7.87 6.03 -26.76
CA PHE A 354 9.22 6.37 -27.20
C PHE A 354 9.18 6.84 -28.65
N ARG A 355 10.11 7.71 -29.03
CA ARG A 355 10.41 8.02 -30.42
C ARG A 355 11.91 8.28 -30.59
N SER A 356 12.40 8.05 -31.80
CA SER A 356 13.77 8.41 -32.17
C SER A 356 13.95 9.93 -32.24
N CYS A 357 15.17 10.39 -32.01
CA CYS A 357 15.57 11.80 -32.11
C CYS A 357 17.03 11.93 -32.51
N ASN A 358 17.44 13.14 -32.92
CA ASN A 358 18.82 13.48 -33.27
C ASN A 358 19.51 12.45 -34.19
N VAL A 359 18.84 12.11 -35.27
CA VAL A 359 19.24 11.06 -36.22
C VAL A 359 20.34 11.49 -37.20
N GLN A 360 20.71 12.78 -37.19
CA GLN A 360 21.87 13.29 -37.94
C GLN A 360 23.17 12.59 -37.52
N ASP A 361 24.11 12.42 -38.45
CA ASP A 361 25.41 11.82 -38.16
C ASP A 361 26.20 12.64 -37.13
N CYS A 362 27.03 11.94 -36.35
CA CYS A 362 27.95 12.61 -35.43
C CYS A 362 29.21 13.09 -36.16
N PRO A 363 29.81 14.22 -35.74
CA PRO A 363 30.98 14.82 -36.42
C PRO A 363 32.16 13.87 -36.63
N ASP A 364 32.42 12.94 -35.70
CA ASP A 364 33.63 12.10 -35.70
C ASP A 364 33.47 10.75 -36.43
N GLY A 365 32.45 10.57 -37.28
CA GLY A 365 32.28 9.34 -38.09
C GLY A 365 31.95 8.04 -37.31
N ASN A 366 32.02 8.05 -35.98
CA ASN A 366 31.67 6.92 -35.09
C ASN A 366 30.15 6.67 -34.91
N GLY A 367 29.29 7.36 -35.68
CA GLY A 367 27.83 7.32 -35.57
C GLY A 367 27.17 6.06 -36.15
N LYS A 368 27.78 5.40 -37.14
CA LYS A 368 27.14 4.32 -37.92
C LYS A 368 26.93 3.02 -37.14
N LEU A 369 27.83 2.66 -36.22
CA LEU A 369 27.70 1.42 -35.42
C LEU A 369 26.62 1.52 -34.32
N ARG A 370 26.25 2.75 -33.90
CA ARG A 370 25.37 3.00 -32.75
C ARG A 370 23.92 3.30 -33.13
N TYR A 371 23.64 3.64 -34.38
CA TYR A 371 22.28 3.79 -34.91
C TYR A 371 21.49 2.47 -34.81
N TYR A 372 22.14 1.35 -35.10
CA TYR A 372 21.56 0.01 -34.96
C TYR A 372 21.22 -0.34 -33.50
N LEU A 373 22.02 0.11 -32.52
CA LEU A 373 21.72 -0.08 -31.09
C LEU A 373 20.50 0.74 -30.64
N SER A 374 20.38 1.99 -31.08
CA SER A 374 19.21 2.82 -30.80
C SER A 374 17.92 2.25 -31.42
N ILE A 375 18.02 1.72 -32.64
CA ILE A 375 16.92 0.98 -33.29
C ILE A 375 16.63 -0.33 -32.54
N TYR A 376 17.65 -1.09 -32.15
CA TYR A 376 17.48 -2.35 -31.43
C TYR A 376 16.83 -2.14 -30.06
N ILE A 377 17.21 -1.08 -29.34
CA ILE A 377 16.57 -0.65 -28.09
C ILE A 377 15.12 -0.24 -28.38
N TYR A 378 14.86 0.58 -29.40
CA TYR A 378 13.51 0.98 -29.79
C TYR A 378 12.62 -0.21 -30.18
N ILE A 379 13.15 -1.16 -30.94
CA ILE A 379 12.48 -2.39 -31.36
C ILE A 379 12.26 -3.31 -30.16
N SER A 380 13.25 -3.53 -29.30
CA SER A 380 13.13 -4.36 -28.09
C SER A 380 12.09 -3.82 -27.12
N ILE A 381 12.03 -2.49 -26.96
CA ILE A 381 11.02 -1.79 -26.16
C ILE A 381 9.64 -1.89 -26.83
N SER A 382 9.56 -1.74 -28.15
CA SER A 382 8.31 -1.80 -28.92
C SER A 382 7.72 -3.21 -28.98
N ILE A 383 8.56 -4.25 -29.09
CA ILE A 383 8.17 -5.66 -29.03
C ILE A 383 7.69 -6.02 -27.62
N SER A 384 8.39 -5.57 -26.57
CA SER A 384 7.96 -5.77 -25.17
C SER A 384 6.65 -5.05 -24.83
N ALA A 385 6.25 -4.05 -25.62
CA ALA A 385 5.01 -3.28 -25.46
C ALA A 385 3.85 -3.79 -26.33
N ASN A 386 4.08 -4.82 -27.15
CA ASN A 386 3.07 -5.49 -27.97
C ASN A 386 2.88 -6.93 -27.47
N TYR A 387 2.38 -7.09 -26.24
CA TYR A 387 1.67 -8.33 -25.90
C TYR A 387 0.31 -8.30 -26.60
N PRO A 388 -0.10 -9.38 -27.30
CA PRO A 388 -1.36 -9.39 -28.01
C PRO A 388 -2.50 -9.24 -27.00
N LYS A 389 -3.47 -8.39 -27.34
CA LYS A 389 -4.80 -8.49 -26.75
C LYS A 389 -5.25 -9.94 -26.97
N ASN A 390 -5.52 -10.68 -25.89
CA ASN A 390 -6.31 -11.91 -25.98
C ASN A 390 -7.71 -11.50 -26.47
N THR A 391 -7.85 -11.44 -27.78
CA THR A 391 -9.13 -11.67 -28.45
C THR A 391 -9.27 -13.18 -28.60
N ASN A 392 -10.27 -13.76 -27.96
CA ASN A 392 -11.26 -14.65 -28.61
C ASN A 392 -12.08 -15.45 -27.58
N PRO A 393 -13.26 -15.97 -27.96
CA PRO A 393 -14.11 -15.62 -29.11
C PRO A 393 -15.29 -14.71 -28.72
#